data_AF-A0A5E3X5N6-F1
#
_entry.id   AF-A0A5E3X5N6-F1
#
_cell.length_a   1.000
_cell.length_b   1.000
_cell.length_c   1.000
_cell.angle_alpha   90.00
_cell.angle_beta   90.00
_cell.angle_gamma   90.00
#
_symmetry.space_group_name_H-M   'P 1'
#
loop_
_entity.id
_entity.type
_entity.pdbx_description
1 polymer ?
#
loop_
_entity_poly.entity_id
_entity_poly.type
_entity_poly.pdbx_seq_one_letter_code
_entity_poly.pdbx_strand_id
1 'polypeptide(L)'
;MTIKGPPPTYYFEDRTGHLESDWDEVYERSFLRVSATPQRTPNASLMVYDMAQRSTAQGDRDRRHYYREPVVTLDFGPRGALGTVHFRKGIPSVSMHQYLRKTSYFGRSLNRQFRALDGNMYRWNHRMEPGHEWTCVNAEGSALVARYTLKPADRPAYGVSGNVLAVFEPYASLSAEILASLTIMRHIAQNNL
;
A
#
# COMPACT_ATOMS: atom_id res chain seq x y z
N MET A 1 -35.51 6.53 -11.74
CA MET A 1 -34.15 6.97 -11.39
C MET A 1 -33.40 5.76 -10.85
N THR A 2 -32.53 5.15 -11.64
CA THR A 2 -31.71 4.04 -11.17
C THR A 2 -30.51 4.65 -10.45
N ILE A 3 -30.46 4.50 -9.12
CA ILE A 3 -29.28 4.89 -8.33
C ILE A 3 -28.15 3.99 -8.82
N LYS A 4 -27.22 4.53 -9.62
CA LYS A 4 -26.01 3.80 -9.98
C LYS A 4 -25.24 3.56 -8.69
N GLY A 5 -24.89 2.30 -8.43
CA GLY A 5 -24.06 1.93 -7.30
C GLY A 5 -22.67 2.60 -7.34
N PRO A 6 -21.85 2.42 -6.29
CA PRO A 6 -20.50 2.97 -6.26
C PRO A 6 -19.67 2.48 -7.47
N PRO A 7 -18.66 3.26 -7.90
CA PRO A 7 -17.80 2.85 -8.99
C PRO A 7 -17.08 1.52 -8.63
N PRO A 8 -16.73 0.74 -9.66
CA PRO A 8 -16.07 -0.56 -9.48
C PRO A 8 -14.70 -0.42 -8.80
N THR A 9 -13.97 0.66 -9.07
CA THR A 9 -12.66 0.97 -8.49
C THR A 9 -12.75 1.33 -7.01
N TYR A 10 -11.82 0.84 -6.20
CA TYR A 10 -11.65 1.16 -4.78
C TYR A 10 -10.69 2.33 -4.67
N TYR A 11 -11.14 3.44 -4.08
CA TYR A 11 -10.32 4.64 -3.90
C TYR A 11 -9.98 4.79 -2.43
N PHE A 12 -8.76 4.43 -2.04
CA PHE A 12 -8.25 4.58 -0.69
C PHE A 12 -7.56 5.93 -0.53
N GLU A 13 -8.11 6.79 0.32
CA GLU A 13 -7.50 8.05 0.72
C GLU A 13 -6.37 7.81 1.73
N ASP A 14 -5.15 8.17 1.37
CA ASP A 14 -4.00 8.20 2.29
C ASP A 14 -4.04 9.50 3.09
N ARG A 15 -4.42 9.44 4.37
CA ARG A 15 -4.63 10.65 5.18
C ARG A 15 -3.40 11.54 5.33
N THR A 16 -2.21 10.94 5.38
CA THR A 16 -0.99 11.65 5.78
C THR A 16 -0.01 11.87 4.63
N GLY A 17 0.01 10.99 3.62
CA GLY A 17 1.08 11.00 2.63
C GLY A 17 2.41 10.48 3.18
N HIS A 18 2.42 9.87 4.36
CA HIS A 18 3.57 9.20 4.98
C HIS A 18 3.45 7.66 4.86
N LEU A 19 4.48 6.93 5.30
CA LEU A 19 4.43 5.46 5.31
C LEU A 19 3.40 4.95 6.33
N GLU A 20 3.32 5.59 7.49
CA GLU A 20 2.26 5.37 8.47
C GLU A 20 1.07 6.26 8.14
N SER A 21 -0.08 5.62 7.90
CA SER A 21 -1.29 6.32 7.50
C SER A 21 -2.52 5.45 7.62
N ASP A 22 -3.66 6.12 7.71
CA ASP A 22 -4.98 5.53 7.51
C ASP A 22 -5.34 5.61 6.04
N TRP A 23 -5.96 4.54 5.54
CA TRP A 23 -6.34 4.36 4.16
C TRP A 23 -7.84 4.05 4.10
N ASP A 24 -8.64 5.10 4.02
CA ASP A 24 -10.10 4.98 3.99
C ASP A 24 -10.59 4.85 2.56
N GLU A 25 -11.36 3.80 2.27
CA GLU A 25 -12.02 3.72 0.98
C GLU A 25 -13.18 4.72 0.94
N VAL A 26 -13.23 5.56 -0.11
CA VAL A 26 -14.16 6.70 -0.23
C VAL A 26 -15.63 6.28 -0.15
N TYR A 27 -15.98 5.05 -0.51
CA TYR A 27 -17.34 4.50 -0.42
C TYR A 27 -17.53 3.58 0.79
N GLU A 28 -16.64 3.66 1.79
CA GLU A 28 -16.67 2.94 3.06
C GLU A 28 -16.75 1.40 2.91
N ARG A 29 -16.25 0.87 1.79
CA ARG A 29 -16.22 -0.58 1.54
C ARG A 29 -15.07 -1.28 2.27
N SER A 30 -13.99 -0.54 2.53
CA SER A 30 -12.78 -1.07 3.17
C SER A 30 -12.05 0.04 3.91
N PHE A 31 -11.34 -0.32 4.98
CA PHE A 31 -10.47 0.54 5.75
C PHE A 31 -9.20 -0.23 6.06
N LEU A 32 -8.07 0.28 5.58
CA LEU A 32 -6.75 -0.27 5.85
C LEU A 32 -5.96 0.72 6.71
N ARG A 33 -5.05 0.19 7.53
CA ARG A 33 -4.15 1.01 8.35
C ARG A 33 -2.73 0.50 8.25
N VAL A 34 -1.79 1.43 8.07
CA VAL A 34 -0.36 1.18 8.23
C VAL A 34 0.12 1.88 9.50
N SER A 35 0.65 1.13 10.45
CA SER A 35 1.14 1.66 11.73
C SER A 35 2.44 0.99 12.11
N ALA A 36 3.33 1.72 12.77
CA ALA A 36 4.48 1.12 13.43
C ALA A 36 4.06 0.23 14.60
N THR A 37 4.90 -0.74 14.94
CA THR A 37 4.72 -1.55 16.14
C THR A 37 4.85 -0.70 17.41
N PRO A 38 3.93 -0.80 18.37
CA PRO A 38 4.08 -0.14 19.68
C PRO A 38 5.22 -0.75 20.51
N GLN A 39 5.64 -1.98 20.21
CA GLN A 39 6.76 -2.63 20.89
C GLN A 39 8.08 -2.11 20.32
N ARG A 40 8.97 -1.67 21.22
CA ARG A 40 10.35 -1.25 20.96
C ARG A 40 11.18 -2.40 20.38
N THR A 41 10.95 -2.78 19.13
CA THR A 41 11.95 -3.48 18.34
C THR A 41 12.98 -2.44 17.88
N PRO A 42 14.28 -2.77 17.85
CA PRO A 42 15.32 -1.85 17.34
C PRO A 42 15.19 -1.55 15.84
N ASN A 43 14.31 -2.27 15.15
CA ASN A 43 14.04 -2.15 13.73
C ASN A 43 12.68 -1.45 13.51
N ALA A 44 12.59 -0.60 12.50
CA ALA A 44 11.33 0.02 12.12
C ALA A 44 10.42 -1.05 11.48
N SER A 45 9.51 -1.61 12.26
CA SER A 45 8.50 -2.55 11.76
C SER A 45 7.21 -1.80 11.45
N LEU A 46 6.71 -1.91 10.22
CA LEU A 46 5.40 -1.40 9.83
C LEU A 46 4.42 -2.57 9.67
N MET A 47 3.20 -2.39 10.17
CA MET A 47 2.15 -3.40 10.11
C MET A 47 0.98 -2.86 9.29
N VAL A 48 0.49 -3.69 8.37
CA VAL A 48 -0.72 -3.44 7.60
C VAL A 48 -1.87 -4.20 8.25
N TYR A 49 -2.93 -3.47 8.60
CA TYR A 49 -4.13 -4.01 9.20
C TYR A 49 -5.31 -3.86 8.25
N ASP A 50 -6.08 -4.94 8.10
CA ASP A 50 -7.42 -4.87 7.54
C ASP A 50 -8.42 -4.58 8.68
N MET A 51 -8.98 -3.37 8.65
CA MET A 51 -9.90 -2.88 9.65
C MET A 51 -11.38 -3.14 9.25
N ALA A 52 -11.62 -3.77 8.10
CA ALA A 52 -12.93 -3.96 7.47
C ALA A 52 -13.61 -2.62 7.17
N GLN A 53 -14.67 -2.25 7.89
CA GLN A 53 -15.34 -0.96 7.73
C GLN A 53 -15.02 -0.04 8.91
N ARG A 54 -14.82 1.25 8.63
CA ARG A 54 -14.65 2.27 9.67
C ARG A 54 -16.01 2.46 10.37
N SER A 55 -16.07 2.21 11.67
CA SER A 55 -17.26 2.63 12.44
C SER A 55 -17.20 4.13 12.68
N THR A 56 -18.23 4.85 12.24
CA THR A 56 -18.40 6.30 12.42
C THR A 56 -18.32 6.73 13.88
N ALA A 57 -18.64 5.83 14.82
CA ALA A 57 -18.62 6.08 16.26
C ALA A 57 -17.22 6.26 16.88
N GLN A 58 -16.12 5.89 16.20
CA GLN A 58 -14.80 5.78 16.85
C GLN A 58 -13.69 6.72 16.33
N GLY A 59 -13.93 7.45 15.22
CA GLY A 59 -13.08 8.55 14.74
C GLY A 59 -11.57 8.28 14.73
N ASP A 60 -10.76 9.34 14.87
CA ASP A 60 -9.28 9.28 14.92
C ASP A 60 -8.71 8.58 16.19
N ARG A 61 -9.57 8.20 17.13
CA ARG A 61 -9.18 7.50 18.36
C ARG A 61 -9.33 5.98 18.23
N ASP A 62 -9.59 5.47 17.03
CA ASP A 62 -9.70 4.03 16.81
C ASP A 62 -8.38 3.32 17.13
N ARG A 63 -8.35 2.65 18.27
CA ARG A 63 -7.22 1.86 18.78
C ARG A 63 -7.43 0.36 18.56
N ARG A 64 -8.44 -0.05 17.80
CA ARG A 64 -8.78 -1.48 17.59
C ARG A 64 -7.65 -2.27 16.92
N HIS A 65 -6.79 -1.62 16.15
CA HIS A 65 -5.64 -2.27 15.52
C HIS A 65 -4.68 -2.91 16.54
N TYR A 66 -4.58 -2.38 17.77
CA TYR A 66 -3.79 -3.01 18.85
C TYR A 66 -4.31 -4.39 19.28
N TYR A 67 -5.58 -4.69 18.97
CA TYR A 67 -6.22 -5.96 19.31
C TYR A 67 -6.46 -6.85 18.07
N ARG A 68 -5.97 -6.44 16.90
CA ARG A 68 -6.08 -7.21 15.66
C ARG A 68 -4.72 -7.75 15.26
N GLU A 69 -4.73 -8.95 14.68
CA GLU A 69 -3.55 -9.48 14.00
C GLU A 69 -3.34 -8.73 12.68
N PRO A 70 -2.13 -8.24 12.38
CA PRO A 70 -1.85 -7.61 11.09
C PRO A 70 -1.97 -8.63 9.96
N VAL A 71 -2.44 -8.18 8.79
CA VAL A 71 -2.51 -9.02 7.59
C VAL A 71 -1.15 -9.14 6.88
N VAL A 72 -0.31 -8.11 7.04
CA VAL A 72 1.08 -8.09 6.57
C VAL A 72 1.96 -7.35 7.59
N THR A 73 3.12 -7.89 7.92
CA THR A 73 4.17 -7.23 8.71
C THR A 73 5.40 -6.99 7.83
N LEU A 74 5.92 -5.77 7.87
CA LEU A 74 7.05 -5.28 7.12
C LEU A 74 8.19 -4.95 8.10
N ASP A 75 9.11 -5.89 8.27
CA ASP A 75 10.26 -5.72 9.15
C ASP A 75 11.43 -5.13 8.35
N PHE A 76 11.65 -3.82 8.47
CA PHE A 76 12.77 -3.17 7.80
C PHE A 76 14.08 -3.40 8.56
N GLY A 77 15.19 -3.42 7.83
CA GLY A 77 16.51 -3.56 8.39
C GLY A 77 17.03 -2.26 9.02
N PRO A 78 18.18 -2.33 9.71
CA PRO A 78 18.79 -1.16 10.33
C PRO A 78 19.14 -0.09 9.28
N ARG A 79 19.06 1.18 9.68
CA ARG A 79 19.37 2.35 8.84
C ARG A 79 18.54 2.40 7.54
N GLY A 80 17.28 1.99 7.61
CA GLY A 80 16.36 2.04 6.47
C GLY A 80 16.62 0.95 5.42
N ALA A 81 17.43 -0.07 5.70
CA ALA A 81 17.62 -1.19 4.77
C ALA A 81 16.32 -1.99 4.57
N LEU A 82 16.22 -2.69 3.45
CA LEU A 82 15.17 -3.68 3.25
C LEU A 82 15.38 -4.88 4.19
N GLY A 83 14.29 -5.43 4.70
CA GLY A 83 14.33 -6.63 5.55
C GLY A 83 13.37 -7.69 5.02
N THR A 84 12.36 -8.05 5.80
CA THR A 84 11.50 -9.22 5.55
C THR A 84 10.02 -8.82 5.53
N VAL A 85 9.27 -9.41 4.59
CA VAL A 85 7.81 -9.36 4.59
C VAL A 85 7.25 -10.66 5.18
N HIS A 86 6.34 -10.51 6.13
CA HIS A 86 5.58 -11.60 6.73
C HIS A 86 4.12 -11.43 6.36
N PHE A 87 3.53 -12.44 5.75
CA PHE A 87 2.10 -12.50 5.51
C PHE A 87 1.41 -13.22 6.68
N ARG A 88 0.08 -13.36 6.61
CA ARG A 88 -0.72 -14.15 7.56
C ARG A 88 -0.07 -15.50 7.90
N LYS A 89 -0.34 -15.97 9.12
CA LYS A 89 0.18 -17.24 9.65
C LYS A 89 0.01 -18.40 8.66
N GLY A 90 1.09 -19.16 8.47
CA GLY A 90 1.13 -20.31 7.56
C GLY A 90 1.72 -20.02 6.18
N ILE A 91 1.98 -18.75 5.85
CA ILE A 91 2.70 -18.36 4.64
C ILE A 91 4.18 -18.11 4.99
N PRO A 92 5.15 -18.72 4.28
CA PRO A 92 6.55 -18.46 4.53
C PRO A 92 6.88 -16.98 4.37
N SER A 93 7.66 -16.43 5.31
CA SER A 93 8.20 -15.08 5.19
C SER A 93 9.20 -14.99 4.03
N VAL A 94 9.25 -13.84 3.37
CA VAL A 94 10.12 -13.62 2.21
C VAL A 94 10.96 -12.37 2.42
N SER A 95 12.22 -12.38 2.03
CA SER A 95 13.01 -11.14 2.05
C SER A 95 12.40 -10.12 1.09
N MET A 96 12.34 -8.84 1.48
CA MET A 96 11.77 -7.77 0.64
C MET A 96 12.51 -7.65 -0.70
N HIS A 97 13.80 -8.00 -0.75
CA HIS A 97 14.56 -8.08 -2.01
C HIS A 97 14.05 -9.17 -2.96
N GLN A 98 13.68 -10.34 -2.42
CA GLN A 98 13.13 -11.44 -3.22
C GLN A 98 11.66 -11.22 -3.57
N TYR A 99 10.91 -10.54 -2.69
CA TYR A 99 9.52 -10.18 -2.89
C TYR A 99 9.38 -9.08 -3.96
N LEU A 100 10.12 -7.97 -3.83
CA LEU A 100 10.15 -6.86 -4.79
C LEU A 100 11.49 -6.81 -5.55
N ARG A 101 11.53 -7.54 -6.65
CA ARG A 101 12.72 -7.68 -7.50
C ARG A 101 12.81 -6.54 -8.50
N LYS A 102 14.03 -6.02 -8.72
CA LYS A 102 14.29 -5.07 -9.81
C LYS A 102 13.96 -5.74 -11.15
N THR A 103 13.26 -5.03 -12.03
CA THR A 103 12.94 -5.55 -13.37
C THR A 103 14.13 -5.50 -14.33
N SER A 104 15.14 -4.71 -14.02
CA SER A 104 16.40 -4.63 -14.76
C SER A 104 17.56 -4.35 -13.81
N TYR A 105 18.71 -4.99 -14.05
CA TYR A 105 19.94 -4.78 -13.29
C TYR A 105 20.53 -3.37 -13.50
N PHE A 106 20.32 -2.78 -14.68
CA PHE A 106 20.79 -1.44 -15.05
C PHE A 106 19.66 -0.39 -15.06
N GLY A 107 18.43 -0.80 -14.74
CA GLY A 107 17.26 0.08 -14.73
C GLY A 107 17.11 0.88 -13.43
N ARG A 108 16.20 1.86 -13.46
CA ARG A 108 15.84 2.62 -12.26
C ARG A 108 15.35 1.67 -11.16
N SER A 109 15.90 1.82 -9.95
CA SER A 109 15.57 0.97 -8.80
C SER A 109 14.09 0.99 -8.43
N LEU A 110 13.36 2.03 -8.84
CA LEU A 110 11.95 2.25 -8.56
C LEU A 110 11.01 1.55 -9.57
N ASN A 111 11.54 0.63 -10.39
CA ASN A 111 10.76 -0.28 -11.21
C ASN A 111 10.98 -1.70 -10.71
N ARG A 112 9.97 -2.25 -10.00
CA ARG A 112 10.09 -3.55 -9.34
C ARG A 112 8.86 -4.39 -9.55
N GLN A 113 9.05 -5.70 -9.56
CA GLN A 113 7.99 -6.69 -9.69
C GLN A 113 7.88 -7.56 -8.44
N PHE A 114 6.66 -7.98 -8.14
CA PHE A 114 6.35 -8.88 -7.04
C PHE A 114 5.30 -9.92 -7.44
N ARG A 115 5.34 -11.07 -6.77
CA ARG A 115 4.31 -12.10 -6.90
C ARG A 115 3.36 -11.96 -5.73
N ALA A 116 2.07 -11.73 -5.99
CA ALA A 116 1.07 -11.68 -4.93
C ALA A 116 0.62 -13.10 -4.53
N LEU A 117 -0.20 -13.20 -3.48
CA LEU A 117 -0.69 -14.49 -2.98
C LEU A 117 -1.66 -15.20 -3.91
N ASP A 118 -2.27 -14.49 -4.86
CA ASP A 118 -3.05 -15.09 -5.96
C ASP A 118 -2.17 -15.85 -6.97
N GLY A 119 -0.84 -15.78 -6.82
CA GLY A 119 0.14 -16.45 -7.65
C GLY A 119 0.56 -15.65 -8.89
N ASN A 120 -0.09 -14.51 -9.18
CA ASN A 120 0.20 -13.67 -10.33
C ASN A 120 1.35 -12.70 -10.05
N MET A 121 2.00 -12.26 -11.13
CA MET A 121 3.10 -11.30 -11.07
C MET A 121 2.59 -9.89 -11.41
N TYR A 122 3.06 -8.92 -10.66
CA TYR A 122 2.70 -7.51 -10.76
C TYR A 122 3.94 -6.64 -10.78
N ARG A 123 3.83 -5.44 -11.34
CA ARG A 123 4.96 -4.52 -11.50
C ARG A 123 4.56 -3.10 -11.10
N TRP A 124 5.31 -2.53 -10.17
CA TRP A 124 5.30 -1.12 -9.84
C TRP A 124 6.27 -0.35 -10.73
N ASN A 125 5.82 0.81 -11.21
CA ASN A 125 6.64 1.76 -11.94
C ASN A 125 6.48 3.16 -11.34
N HIS A 126 7.59 3.88 -11.20
CA HIS A 126 7.60 5.22 -10.62
C HIS A 126 7.50 6.31 -11.68
N ARG A 127 6.49 7.17 -11.57
CA ARG A 127 6.27 8.37 -12.41
C ARG A 127 6.33 8.09 -13.92
N MET A 128 5.81 6.95 -14.34
CA MET A 128 5.69 6.61 -15.77
C MET A 128 4.50 7.31 -16.43
N GLU A 129 3.44 7.59 -15.67
CA GLU A 129 2.25 8.29 -16.14
C GLU A 129 2.17 9.69 -15.51
N PRO A 130 1.85 10.75 -16.28
CA PRO A 130 1.67 12.08 -15.73
C PRO A 130 0.60 12.12 -14.65
N GLY A 131 0.91 12.75 -13.51
CA GLY A 131 -0.02 12.92 -12.40
C GLY A 131 -0.12 11.73 -11.44
N HIS A 132 0.57 10.62 -11.71
CA HIS A 132 0.61 9.46 -10.83
C HIS A 132 2.05 9.19 -10.38
N GLU A 133 2.25 9.04 -9.07
CA GLU A 133 3.58 8.76 -8.54
C GLU A 133 3.94 7.29 -8.75
N TRP A 134 2.97 6.39 -8.57
CA TRP A 134 3.15 4.96 -8.78
C TRP A 134 2.04 4.36 -9.62
N THR A 135 2.42 3.51 -10.57
CA THR A 135 1.49 2.73 -11.39
C THR A 135 1.82 1.25 -11.24
N CYS A 136 0.84 0.44 -10.82
CA CYS A 136 0.94 -1.02 -10.74
C CYS A 136 0.20 -1.65 -11.93
N VAL A 137 0.88 -2.56 -12.62
CA VAL A 137 0.32 -3.31 -13.76
C VAL A 137 0.53 -4.81 -13.58
N ASN A 138 -0.21 -5.62 -14.32
CA ASN A 138 0.03 -7.06 -14.41
C ASN A 138 1.38 -7.38 -15.08
N ALA A 139 1.74 -8.66 -15.12
CA ALA A 139 3.02 -9.14 -15.69
C ALA A 139 3.27 -8.65 -17.12
N GLU A 140 2.22 -8.67 -17.95
CA GLU A 140 2.23 -8.27 -19.36
C GLU A 140 2.29 -6.74 -19.54
N GLY A 141 1.92 -5.97 -18.52
CA GLY A 141 1.75 -4.52 -18.61
C GLY A 141 0.46 -4.09 -19.32
N SER A 142 -0.41 -5.03 -19.67
CA SER A 142 -1.66 -4.81 -20.40
C SER A 142 -2.80 -4.32 -19.50
N ALA A 143 -2.85 -4.79 -18.26
CA ALA A 143 -3.90 -4.47 -17.31
C ALA A 143 -3.38 -3.59 -16.17
N LEU A 144 -4.11 -2.52 -15.89
CA LEU A 144 -3.85 -1.63 -14.78
C LEU A 144 -4.45 -2.19 -13.49
N VAL A 145 -3.60 -2.32 -12.47
CA VAL A 145 -3.94 -2.99 -11.20
C VAL A 145 -4.19 -1.97 -10.11
N ALA A 146 -3.31 -0.97 -10.01
CA ALA A 146 -3.45 0.13 -9.07
C ALA A 146 -2.71 1.39 -9.52
N ARG A 147 -3.09 2.54 -8.97
CA ARG A 147 -2.38 3.81 -9.12
C ARG A 147 -2.32 4.52 -7.79
N TYR A 148 -1.18 5.12 -7.48
CA TYR A 148 -1.05 6.04 -6.35
C TYR A 148 -0.73 7.45 -6.85
N THR A 149 -1.52 8.40 -6.37
CA THR A 149 -1.34 9.83 -6.58
C THR A 149 -0.96 10.46 -5.25
N LEU A 150 0.23 11.06 -5.19
CA LEU A 150 0.62 11.93 -4.09
C LEU A 150 0.23 13.37 -4.47
N LYS A 151 -0.52 14.04 -3.60
CA LYS A 151 -0.88 15.44 -3.82
C LYS A 151 0.40 16.29 -3.87
N PRO A 152 0.57 17.13 -4.91
CA PRO A 152 1.63 18.12 -4.93
C PRO A 152 1.57 19.07 -3.71
N ALA A 153 2.73 19.43 -3.15
CA ALA A 153 2.83 20.26 -1.95
C ALA A 153 2.28 21.69 -2.16
N ASP A 154 2.27 22.18 -3.39
CA ASP A 154 1.80 23.50 -3.81
C ASP A 154 0.28 23.58 -3.99
N ARG A 155 -0.43 22.44 -3.97
CA ARG A 155 -1.89 22.42 -4.14
C ARG A 155 -2.61 22.38 -2.78
N PRO A 156 -3.60 23.26 -2.54
CA PRO A 156 -4.43 23.17 -1.35
C PRO A 156 -5.23 21.87 -1.35
N ALA A 157 -5.50 21.33 -0.16
CA ALA A 157 -6.47 20.25 0.00
C ALA A 157 -7.60 20.73 0.90
N TYR A 158 -8.84 20.55 0.44
CA TYR A 158 -10.03 21.02 1.12
C TYR A 158 -10.82 19.81 1.62
N GLY A 159 -10.70 19.50 2.91
CA GLY A 159 -11.47 18.43 3.56
C GLY A 159 -11.03 16.99 3.25
N VAL A 160 -9.98 16.81 2.44
CA VAL A 160 -9.33 15.52 2.12
C VAL A 160 -7.81 15.72 2.09
N SER A 161 -7.02 14.65 2.10
CA SER A 161 -5.56 14.73 1.94
C SER A 161 -5.13 15.02 0.50
N GLY A 162 -5.93 14.56 -0.47
CA GLY A 162 -5.61 14.56 -1.90
C GLY A 162 -4.64 13.45 -2.33
N ASN A 163 -4.20 12.60 -1.40
CA ASN A 163 -3.35 11.44 -1.68
C ASN A 163 -4.26 10.21 -1.82
N VAL A 164 -4.17 9.50 -2.94
CA VAL A 164 -5.13 8.43 -3.25
C VAL A 164 -4.43 7.23 -3.86
N LEU A 165 -4.71 6.05 -3.31
CA LEU A 165 -4.46 4.76 -3.95
C LEU A 165 -5.76 4.25 -4.57
N ALA A 166 -5.81 4.20 -5.89
CA ALA A 166 -6.88 3.56 -6.64
C ALA A 166 -6.51 2.09 -6.92
N VAL A 167 -7.35 1.14 -6.51
CA VAL A 167 -7.23 -0.29 -6.83
C VAL A 167 -8.40 -0.69 -7.72
N PHE A 168 -8.12 -1.24 -8.90
CA PHE A 168 -9.17 -1.61 -9.85
C PHE A 168 -9.90 -2.88 -9.38
N GLU A 169 -11.21 -2.93 -9.63
CA GLU A 169 -12.14 -3.93 -9.08
C GLU A 169 -11.65 -5.39 -9.13
N PRO A 170 -11.04 -5.88 -10.24
CA PRO A 170 -10.58 -7.27 -10.31
C PRO A 170 -9.51 -7.61 -9.27
N TYR A 171 -8.86 -6.59 -8.70
CA TYR A 171 -7.74 -6.71 -7.76
C TYR A 171 -8.10 -6.18 -6.37
N ALA A 172 -9.37 -5.86 -6.10
CA ALA A 172 -9.79 -5.33 -4.81
C ALA A 172 -9.48 -6.26 -3.62
N SER A 173 -9.53 -7.58 -3.84
CA SER A 173 -9.13 -8.59 -2.84
C SER A 173 -7.63 -8.54 -2.48
N LEU A 174 -6.80 -7.96 -3.33
CA LEU A 174 -5.36 -7.77 -3.12
C LEU A 174 -5.02 -6.42 -2.49
N SER A 175 -6.00 -5.60 -2.09
CA SER A 175 -5.76 -4.23 -1.63
C SER A 175 -4.71 -4.14 -0.51
N ALA A 176 -4.72 -5.06 0.45
CA ALA A 176 -3.73 -5.10 1.52
C ALA A 176 -2.31 -5.42 1.02
N GLU A 177 -2.17 -6.34 0.06
CA GLU A 177 -0.87 -6.68 -0.55
C GLU A 177 -0.36 -5.58 -1.49
N ILE A 178 -1.25 -4.94 -2.23
CA ILE A 178 -0.96 -3.78 -3.06
C ILE A 178 -0.48 -2.63 -2.17
N LEU A 179 -1.15 -2.37 -1.04
CA LEU A 179 -0.74 -1.37 -0.07
C LEU A 179 0.61 -1.73 0.59
N ALA A 180 0.82 -2.98 0.98
CA ALA A 180 2.09 -3.44 1.54
C ALA A 180 3.25 -3.26 0.56
N SER A 181 3.08 -3.72 -0.69
CA SER A 181 4.09 -3.57 -1.74
C SER A 181 4.35 -2.10 -2.10
N LEU A 182 3.31 -1.26 -2.17
CA LEU A 182 3.43 0.19 -2.34
C LEU A 182 4.21 0.82 -1.19
N THR A 183 3.95 0.41 0.06
CA THR A 183 4.65 0.90 1.25
C THR A 183 6.14 0.60 1.17
N ILE A 184 6.52 -0.61 0.76
CA ILE A 184 7.94 -0.96 0.52
C ILE A 184 8.52 -0.11 -0.63
N MET A 185 7.80 0.09 -1.73
CA MET A 185 8.27 0.91 -2.86
C MET A 185 8.50 2.38 -2.45
N ARG A 186 7.60 2.96 -1.65
CA ARG A 186 7.74 4.31 -1.09
C ARG A 186 8.92 4.38 -0.13
N HIS A 187 9.14 3.36 0.70
CA HIS A 187 10.33 3.26 1.56
C HIS A 187 11.63 3.20 0.74
N ILE A 188 11.67 2.40 -0.33
CA ILE A 188 12.81 2.33 -1.26
C ILE A 188 13.10 3.71 -1.87
N ALA A 189 12.06 4.44 -2.29
CA ALA A 189 12.21 5.79 -2.84
C ALA A 189 12.75 6.78 -1.80
N GLN A 190 12.23 6.77 -0.58
CA GLN A 190 12.67 7.65 0.51
C GLN A 190 14.13 7.41 0.93
N ASN A 191 14.61 6.16 0.82
CA ASN A 191 15.95 5.75 1.26
C ASN A 191 16.95 5.52 0.11
N ASN A 192 16.56 5.77 -1.14
CA ASN A 192 17.39 5.58 -2.35
C ASN A 192 18.02 4.17 -2.48
N LEU A 193 17.22 3.11 -2.24
CA LEU A 193 17.65 1.69 -2.31
C LEU A 193 17.47 1.07 -3.70
#